data_AF-A0A952S0S8-F1
#
_entry.id   AF-A0A952S0S8-F1
#
_cell.length_a   1.000
_cell.length_b   1.000
_cell.length_c   1.000
_cell.angle_alpha   90.00
_cell.angle_beta   90.00
_cell.angle_gamma   90.00
#
_symmetry.space_group_name_H-M   'P 1'
#
loop_
_entity.id
_entity.type
_entity.pdbx_description
1 polymer ?
#
loop_
_entity_poly.entity_id
_entity_poly.type
_entity_poly.pdbx_seq_one_letter_code
_entity_poly.pdbx_strand_id
1 'polypeptide(L)' 'MDNIETLTEKLGLTIERTALPGQTTAIRVYKGAKQVFIGTEDAVRNFLADYEANRPKPYEGSIYGYKE' A
#
# COMPACT_ATOMS: atom_id res chain seq x y z
N MET A 1 -12.10 0.84 12.27
CA MET A 1 -10.87 0.42 11.57
C MET A 1 -11.20 0.37 10.10
N ASP A 2 -10.49 1.12 9.26
CA ASP A 2 -10.64 1.01 7.80
C ASP A 2 -10.27 -0.41 7.32
N ASN A 3 -10.99 -0.89 6.30
CA ASN A 3 -10.67 -2.15 5.64
C ASN A 3 -9.39 -2.00 4.82
N ILE A 4 -8.65 -3.11 4.61
CA ILE A 4 -7.42 -3.11 3.81
C ILE A 4 -7.67 -2.52 2.42
N GLU A 5 -8.83 -2.82 1.82
CA GLU A 5 -9.25 -2.27 0.52
C GLU A 5 -9.20 -0.74 0.53
N THR A 6 -9.87 -0.10 1.49
CA THR A 6 -9.90 1.36 1.64
C THR A 6 -8.50 1.95 1.88
N LEU A 7 -7.66 1.28 2.67
CA LEU A 7 -6.28 1.73 2.92
C LEU A 7 -5.43 1.66 1.64
N THR A 8 -5.54 0.56 0.89
CA THR A 8 -4.79 0.38 -0.35
C THR A 8 -5.22 1.38 -1.42
N GLU A 9 -6.52 1.65 -1.54
CA GLU A 9 -7.06 2.66 -2.48
C GLU A 9 -6.52 4.07 -2.16
N LYS A 10 -6.55 4.48 -0.88
CA LYS A 10 -5.98 5.78 -0.43
C LYS A 10 -4.49 5.92 -0.77
N LEU A 11 -3.76 4.81 -0.81
CA LEU A 11 -2.33 4.76 -1.11
C LEU A 11 -2.01 4.53 -2.59
N GLY A 12 -3.03 4.38 -3.45
CA GLY A 12 -2.84 4.06 -4.87
C GLY A 12 -2.24 2.67 -5.09
N LEU A 13 -2.55 1.74 -4.20
CA LEU A 13 -2.15 0.33 -4.24
C LEU A 13 -3.37 -0.53 -4.56
N THR A 14 -3.11 -1.72 -5.10
CA THR A 14 -4.14 -2.73 -5.35
C THR A 14 -3.78 -4.02 -4.61
N ILE A 15 -4.78 -4.86 -4.32
CA ILE A 15 -4.57 -6.13 -3.62
C ILE A 15 -5.18 -7.32 -4.36
N GLU A 16 -4.58 -8.49 -4.14
CA GLU A 16 -5.10 -9.78 -4.59
C GLU A 16 -5.06 -10.78 -3.43
N ARG A 17 -6.19 -11.43 -3.16
CA ARG A 17 -6.30 -12.46 -2.12
C ARG A 17 -6.13 -13.83 -2.74
N THR A 18 -5.13 -14.58 -2.30
CA THR A 18 -4.84 -15.94 -2.77
C THR A 18 -4.88 -16.92 -1.59
N ALA A 19 -5.63 -18.01 -1.73
CA ALA A 19 -5.62 -19.09 -0.76
C ALA A 19 -4.33 -19.90 -0.89
N LEU A 20 -3.57 -20.04 0.20
CA LEU A 20 -2.40 -20.93 0.25
C LEU A 20 -2.82 -22.33 0.73
N PRO A 21 -2.11 -23.39 0.28
CA PRO A 21 -2.32 -24.73 0.82
C PRO A 21 -2.06 -24.73 2.33
N GLY A 22 -3.08 -25.05 3.13
CA GLY A 22 -3.03 -24.97 4.59
C GLY A 22 -4.03 -24.00 5.24
N GLN A 23 -5.01 -23.47 4.50
CA GLN A 23 -6.09 -22.55 4.94
C GLN A 23 -5.69 -21.09 5.22
N THR A 24 -4.42 -20.73 5.07
CA THR A 24 -4.01 -19.33 5.23
C THR A 24 -4.27 -18.54 3.94
N THR A 25 -5.04 -17.45 4.04
CA THR A 25 -5.19 -16.50 2.93
C THR A 25 -4.00 -15.56 2.91
N ALA A 26 -3.27 -15.53 1.80
CA ALA A 26 -2.25 -14.53 1.53
C ALA A 26 -2.85 -13.37 0.75
N ILE A 27 -2.43 -12.16 1.10
CA ILE A 27 -2.79 -10.93 0.40
C ILE A 27 -1.52 -10.40 -0.26
N ARG A 28 -1.57 -10.27 -1.58
CA ARG A 28 -0.54 -9.63 -2.39
C ARG A 28 -0.91 -8.18 -2.57
N VAL A 29 0.06 -7.28 -2.42
CA VAL A 29 -0.12 -5.84 -2.60
C VAL A 29 0.73 -5.40 -3.79
N TYR A 30 0.13 -4.60 -4.67
CA TYR A 30 0.74 -4.13 -5.91
C TYR A 30 0.73 -2.60 -5.99
N LYS A 31 1.75 -2.07 -6.66
CA LYS A 31 1.80 -0.69 -7.15
C LYS A 31 1.86 -0.72 -8.67
N GLY A 32 0.73 -0.46 -9.32
CA GLY A 32 0.57 -0.74 -10.75
C GLY A 32 0.75 -2.23 -11.02
N ALA A 33 1.64 -2.59 -11.95
CA ALA A 33 1.94 -3.99 -12.28
C ALA A 33 2.98 -4.66 -11.35
N LYS A 34 3.59 -3.91 -10.42
CA LYS A 34 4.68 -4.42 -9.57
C LYS A 34 4.14 -4.88 -8.21
N GLN A 35 4.36 -6.14 -7.86
CA GLN A 35 4.13 -6.61 -6.49
C GLN A 35 5.13 -5.94 -5.54
N VAL A 36 4.63 -5.27 -4.50
CA VAL A 36 5.45 -4.59 -3.49
C VAL A 36 5.48 -5.36 -2.17
N PHE A 37 4.47 -6.19 -1.90
CA PHE A 37 4.39 -6.97 -0.67
C PHE A 37 3.49 -8.21 -0.82
N ILE A 38 3.71 -9.24 0.01
CA ILE A 38 2.81 -10.39 0.16
C ILE A 38 2.86 -10.87 1.62
N GLY A 39 1.69 -11.15 2.21
CA GLY A 39 1.62 -11.63 3.59
C GLY A 39 0.21 -11.98 4.05
N THR A 40 0.06 -12.27 5.34
CA THR A 40 -1.26 -12.39 5.97
C THR A 40 -1.94 -11.02 6.06
N GLU A 41 -3.24 -10.99 6.36
CA GLU A 41 -3.96 -9.74 6.61
C GLU A 41 -3.24 -8.84 7.63
N ASP A 42 -2.79 -9.41 8.76
CA ASP A 42 -2.07 -8.66 9.80
C ASP A 42 -0.75 -8.06 9.30
N ALA A 43 0.03 -8.86 8.55
CA ALA A 43 1.28 -8.41 7.95
C ALA A 43 1.05 -7.28 6.92
N VAL A 44 -0.02 -7.38 6.12
CA VAL A 44 -0.39 -6.31 5.17
C VAL A 44 -0.79 -5.03 5.88
N ARG A 45 -1.54 -5.10 7.00
CA ARG A 45 -1.87 -3.89 7.78
C ARG A 45 -0.63 -3.19 8.29
N ASN A 46 0.33 -3.95 8.83
CA ASN A 46 1.61 -3.40 9.30
C ASN A 46 2.41 -2.79 8.14
N PHE A 47 2.46 -3.46 6.99
CA PHE A 47 3.08 -2.91 5.78
C PHE A 47 2.43 -1.59 5.33
N LEU A 48 1.11 -1.50 5.29
CA LEU A 48 0.41 -0.30 4.83
C LEU A 48 0.62 0.89 5.77
N ALA A 49 0.66 0.64 7.09
CA ALA A 49 0.95 1.67 8.07
C ALA A 49 2.37 2.24 7.90
N ASP A 50 3.36 1.38 7.69
CA ASP A 50 4.73 1.81 7.38
C ASP A 50 4.83 2.51 6.02
N TYR A 51 4.12 1.99 5.01
CA TYR A 51 4.08 2.57 3.67
C TYR A 51 3.49 3.99 3.66
N GLU A 52 2.46 4.24 4.47
CA GLU A 52 1.87 5.56 4.66
C GLU A 52 2.85 6.51 5.38
N ALA A 53 3.51 6.06 6.44
CA ALA A 53 4.47 6.85 7.21
C ALA A 53 5.73 7.22 6.41
N ASN A 54 6.20 6.30 5.56
CA ASN A 54 7.38 6.47 4.70
C ASN A 54 7.04 7.03 3.31
N ARG A 55 5.77 7.38 3.05
CA ARG A 55 5.38 7.98 1.77
C ARG A 55 6.13 9.32 1.64
N PRO A 56 6.89 9.54 0.54
CA PRO A 56 7.53 10.83 0.32
C PRO A 56 6.44 11.91 0.34
N LYS A 57 6.52 12.80 1.32
CA LYS A 57 5.60 13.91 1.46
C LYS A 57 5.68 14.75 0.17
N PRO A 58 4.57 15.32 -0.32
CA PRO A 58 4.59 16.24 -1.47
C PRO A 58 5.51 17.47 -1.27
N TYR A 59 5.95 17.72 -0.03
CA TYR A 59 6.47 18.99 0.44
C TYR A 59 7.91 18.92 0.95
N GLU A 60 8.83 18.33 0.18
CA GLU A 60 10.27 18.69 0.31
C GLU A 60 10.94 18.91 -1.06
N GLY A 61 10.14 19.13 -2.10
CA GLY A 61 10.64 19.42 -3.45
C GLY A 61 9.65 20.11 -4.37
N SER A 62 8.47 20.53 -3.88
CA SER A 62 7.58 21.42 -4.64
C SER A 62 8.20 22.81 -4.64
N ILE A 63 9.15 22.99 -5.54
CA ILE A 63 9.62 24.26 -6.08
C ILE A 63 8.37 25.14 -6.23
N TYR A 64 8.30 26.23 -5.49
CA TYR A 64 7.43 27.35 -5.82
C TYR A 64 7.82 27.75 -7.25
N GLY A 65 7.07 27.26 -8.23
CA GLY A 65 7.16 27.73 -9.60
C GLY A 65 6.89 29.23 -9.55
N TYR A 66 7.94 30.01 -9.82
CA TYR A 66 7.83 31.42 -10.15
C TYR A 66 6.73 31.55 -11.21
N LYS A 67 5.70 32.34 -10.89
CA LYS A 67 4.77 32.84 -11.89
C LYS A 67 5.36 34.13 -12.42
N GLU A 68 5.88 34.08 -13.64
CA GLU A 68 6.18 35.26 -14.47
C GLU A 68 4.93 36.12 -14.69
#